data_AF-A0A2S7UWH5-F1
#
_entry.id   AF-A0A2S7UWH5-F1
#
_cell.length_a   1.000
_cell.length_b   1.000
_cell.length_c   1.000
_cell.angle_alpha   90.00
_cell.angle_beta   90.00
_cell.angle_gamma   90.00
#
_symmetry.space_group_name_H-M   'P 1'
#
loop_
_entity.id
_entity.type
_entity.pdbx_description
1 polymer ?
#
loop_
_entity_poly.entity_id
_entity_poly.type
_entity_poly.pdbx_seq_one_letter_code
_entity_poly.pdbx_strand_id
1 'polypeptide(L)'
;MTIARQLGYSKYVMKWVHENTNELSIKREMKLYGVSLLQHSLDIGDAIIVLVESNLPGPSLSLCRPLLESYVRGVWLLEVATKSEIQKFIGGKCPNFPTLVSAIESSGDPAGKWIKETVDLNLKSFHDLTHGGIEQVARRFSEDAIEPTYPDDEVSNVLALASDIQMAVSARLLELANDTKALMDLVELQRSNKLAT
;
A
#
# COMPACT_ATOMS: atom_id res chain seq x y z
N MET A 1 8.96 17.28 -4.16
CA MET A 1 9.54 16.49 -5.28
C MET A 1 8.66 16.73 -6.51
N THR A 2 9.18 16.83 -7.73
CA THR A 2 8.30 16.93 -8.92
C THR A 2 7.62 15.59 -9.17
N ILE A 3 6.42 15.57 -9.78
CA ILE A 3 5.74 14.31 -10.15
C ILE A 3 6.66 13.41 -10.97
N ALA A 4 7.35 13.97 -11.98
CA ALA A 4 8.25 13.19 -12.83
C ALA A 4 9.37 12.49 -12.03
N ARG A 5 9.93 13.18 -11.03
CA ARG A 5 10.97 12.60 -10.17
C ARG A 5 10.39 11.53 -9.24
N GLN A 6 9.24 11.78 -8.64
CA GLN A 6 8.56 10.81 -7.78
C GLN A 6 8.14 9.57 -8.57
N LEU A 7 7.57 9.74 -9.77
CA LEU A 7 7.17 8.65 -10.66
C LEU A 7 8.38 7.80 -11.06
N GLY A 8 9.50 8.44 -11.43
CA GLY A 8 10.75 7.74 -11.71
C GLY A 8 11.23 6.89 -10.53
N TYR A 9 11.16 7.43 -9.31
CA TYR A 9 11.49 6.68 -8.10
C TYR A 9 10.52 5.51 -7.85
N SER A 10 9.20 5.75 -7.93
CA SER A 10 8.20 4.71 -7.72
C SER A 10 8.33 3.56 -8.72
N LYS A 11 8.64 3.85 -10.00
CA LYS A 11 8.94 2.82 -11.01
C LYS A 11 10.19 2.03 -10.69
N TYR A 12 11.22 2.68 -10.16
CA TYR A 12 12.45 2.01 -9.73
C TYR A 12 12.19 1.07 -8.55
N VAL A 13 11.45 1.54 -7.52
CA VAL A 13 11.03 0.72 -6.38
C VAL A 13 10.20 -0.47 -6.86
N MET A 14 9.15 -0.23 -7.63
CA MET A 14 8.31 -1.29 -8.22
C MET A 14 9.15 -2.37 -8.89
N LYS A 15 10.07 -1.98 -9.78
CA LYS A 15 10.96 -2.92 -10.47
C LYS A 15 11.81 -3.71 -9.47
N TRP A 16 12.47 -3.03 -8.53
CA TRP A 16 13.33 -3.66 -7.54
C TRP A 16 12.54 -4.67 -6.69
N VAL A 17 11.34 -4.31 -6.25
CA VAL A 17 10.46 -5.18 -5.45
C VAL A 17 10.15 -6.47 -6.19
N HIS A 18 9.74 -6.37 -7.45
CA HIS A 18 9.41 -7.55 -8.24
C HIS A 18 10.62 -8.43 -8.54
N GLU A 19 11.79 -7.84 -8.78
CA GLU A 19 13.03 -8.59 -9.02
C GLU A 19 13.52 -9.36 -7.78
N ASN A 20 13.17 -8.91 -6.57
CA ASN A 20 13.67 -9.49 -5.31
C ASN A 20 12.62 -10.28 -4.52
N THR A 21 11.33 -10.12 -4.81
CA THR A 21 10.25 -10.78 -4.03
C THR A 21 9.43 -11.79 -4.81
N ASN A 22 9.53 -11.80 -6.14
CA ASN A 22 8.91 -12.84 -6.94
C ASN A 22 9.61 -14.19 -6.75
N GLU A 23 8.85 -15.27 -6.87
CA GLU A 23 9.33 -16.66 -6.78
C GLU A 23 9.97 -17.07 -5.43
N LEU A 24 9.86 -16.23 -4.39
CA LEU A 24 10.32 -16.58 -3.04
C LEU A 24 9.64 -17.85 -2.53
N SER A 25 10.46 -18.78 -2.03
CA SER A 25 9.97 -20.04 -1.46
C SER A 25 9.54 -19.85 0.01
N ILE A 26 8.25 -19.60 0.21
CA ILE A 26 7.64 -19.53 1.55
C ILE A 26 6.94 -20.85 1.88
N LYS A 27 7.09 -21.35 3.11
CA LYS A 27 6.41 -22.59 3.56
C LYS A 27 4.90 -22.46 3.39
N ARG A 28 4.26 -23.52 2.85
CA ARG A 28 2.81 -23.58 2.64
C ARG A 28 2.06 -23.79 3.96
N GLU A 29 1.84 -22.70 4.67
CA GLU A 29 1.12 -22.65 5.95
C GLU A 29 0.00 -21.60 5.92
N MET A 30 -0.69 -21.40 7.06
CA MET A 30 -1.73 -20.37 7.22
C MET A 30 -1.23 -18.95 6.92
N LYS A 31 0.10 -18.73 6.90
CA LYS A 31 0.73 -17.47 6.49
C LYS A 31 0.48 -17.09 5.03
N LEU A 32 0.16 -18.05 4.16
CA LEU A 32 -0.10 -17.78 2.74
C LEU A 32 -1.27 -16.82 2.52
N TYR A 33 -2.31 -16.85 3.36
CA TYR A 33 -3.44 -15.92 3.20
C TYR A 33 -3.02 -14.46 3.42
N GLY A 34 -2.14 -14.21 4.40
CA GLY A 34 -1.54 -12.89 4.61
C GLY A 34 -0.65 -12.50 3.45
N VAL A 35 0.27 -13.39 3.04
CA VAL A 35 1.17 -13.16 1.89
C VAL A 35 0.40 -12.85 0.61
N SER A 36 -0.69 -13.57 0.31
CA SER A 36 -1.50 -13.31 -0.88
C SER A 36 -2.16 -11.92 -0.87
N LEU A 37 -2.59 -11.42 0.29
CA LEU A 37 -3.11 -10.05 0.40
C LEU A 37 -2.01 -9.00 0.29
N LEU A 38 -0.80 -9.30 0.80
CA LEU A 38 0.35 -8.42 0.62
C LEU A 38 0.78 -8.36 -0.86
N GLN A 39 0.78 -9.48 -1.58
CA GLN A 39 1.02 -9.52 -3.03
C GLN A 39 -0.05 -8.74 -3.80
N HIS A 40 -1.33 -8.91 -3.46
CA HIS A 40 -2.39 -8.10 -4.03
C HIS A 40 -2.17 -6.59 -3.78
N SER A 41 -1.62 -6.23 -2.63
CA SER A 41 -1.23 -4.85 -2.33
C SER A 41 -0.11 -4.34 -3.24
N LEU A 42 0.84 -5.20 -3.65
CA LEU A 42 1.86 -4.85 -4.64
C LEU A 42 1.21 -4.54 -5.99
N ASP A 43 0.30 -5.40 -6.46
CA ASP A 43 -0.41 -5.22 -7.73
C ASP A 43 -1.19 -3.90 -7.77
N ILE A 44 -1.86 -3.53 -6.67
CA ILE A 44 -2.56 -2.25 -6.58
C ILE A 44 -1.58 -1.08 -6.62
N GLY A 45 -0.43 -1.21 -5.94
CA GLY A 45 0.65 -0.21 -5.99
C GLY A 45 1.19 0.00 -7.40
N ASP A 46 1.39 -1.08 -8.15
CA ASP A 46 1.80 -1.02 -9.55
C ASP A 46 0.76 -0.34 -10.42
N ALA A 47 -0.52 -0.70 -10.23
CA ALA A 47 -1.63 -0.10 -10.96
C ALA A 47 -1.68 1.41 -10.74
N ILE A 48 -1.46 1.88 -9.51
CA ILE A 48 -1.35 3.32 -9.21
C ILE A 48 -0.24 3.97 -10.04
N ILE A 49 0.96 3.38 -10.07
CA ILE A 49 2.12 3.91 -10.81
C ILE A 49 1.82 3.97 -12.31
N VAL A 50 1.26 2.90 -12.88
CA VAL A 50 0.88 2.80 -14.29
C VAL A 50 -0.19 3.83 -14.65
N LEU A 51 -1.19 4.04 -13.79
CA LEU A 51 -2.25 5.01 -14.01
C LEU A 51 -1.72 6.44 -13.97
N VAL A 52 -0.84 6.77 -13.03
CA VAL A 52 -0.22 8.10 -12.98
C VAL A 52 0.65 8.33 -14.22
N GLU A 53 1.45 7.35 -14.63
CA GLU A 53 2.23 7.44 -15.89
C GLU A 53 1.34 7.63 -17.12
N SER A 54 0.14 7.03 -17.11
CA SER A 54 -0.85 7.15 -18.17
C SER A 54 -1.71 8.42 -18.09
N ASN A 55 -1.37 9.37 -17.21
CA ASN A 55 -2.13 10.60 -16.96
C ASN A 55 -3.58 10.34 -16.53
N LEU A 56 -3.79 9.33 -15.68
CA LEU A 56 -5.08 8.94 -15.09
C LEU A 56 -5.07 9.08 -13.55
N PRO A 57 -4.91 10.30 -13.01
CA PRO A 57 -4.80 10.53 -11.56
C PRO A 57 -6.08 10.20 -10.79
N GLY A 58 -7.26 10.41 -11.37
CA GLY A 58 -8.53 10.10 -10.68
C GLY A 58 -8.66 8.62 -10.28
N PRO A 59 -8.54 7.68 -11.23
CA PRO A 59 -8.49 6.27 -10.91
C PRO A 59 -7.35 5.88 -9.95
N SER A 60 -6.16 6.48 -10.05
CA SER A 60 -5.05 6.16 -9.15
C SER A 60 -5.35 6.58 -7.71
N LEU A 61 -5.96 7.75 -7.48
CA LEU A 61 -6.40 8.21 -6.16
C LEU A 61 -7.48 7.28 -5.58
N SER A 62 -8.42 6.82 -6.41
CA SER A 62 -9.45 5.86 -5.97
C SER A 62 -8.86 4.50 -5.53
N LEU A 63 -7.66 4.13 -5.98
CA LEU A 63 -6.99 2.90 -5.57
C LEU A 63 -6.27 2.99 -4.21
N CYS A 64 -6.10 4.19 -3.63
CA CYS A 64 -5.48 4.34 -2.31
C CYS A 64 -6.25 3.60 -1.20
N ARG A 65 -7.58 3.54 -1.29
CA ARG A 65 -8.41 2.80 -0.33
C ARG A 65 -8.15 1.29 -0.38
N PRO A 66 -8.31 0.60 -1.53
CA PRO A 66 -8.05 -0.83 -1.58
C PRO A 66 -6.57 -1.16 -1.32
N LEU A 67 -5.62 -0.30 -1.71
CA LEU A 67 -4.20 -0.47 -1.39
C LEU A 67 -3.97 -0.56 0.12
N LEU A 68 -4.46 0.42 0.87
CA LEU A 68 -4.29 0.46 2.32
C LEU A 68 -5.03 -0.69 3.00
N GLU A 69 -6.25 -1.02 2.54
CA GLU A 69 -7.02 -2.13 3.10
C GLU A 69 -6.36 -3.50 2.86
N SER A 70 -5.83 -3.76 1.66
CA SER A 70 -5.13 -5.01 1.36
C SER A 70 -3.88 -5.16 2.21
N TYR A 71 -3.10 -4.09 2.34
CA TYR A 71 -1.90 -4.08 3.18
C TYR A 71 -2.24 -4.39 4.64
N VAL A 72 -3.16 -3.63 5.25
CA VAL A 72 -3.56 -3.81 6.65
C VAL A 72 -4.11 -5.21 6.91
N ARG A 73 -4.97 -5.73 6.03
CA ARG A 73 -5.50 -7.10 6.17
C ARG A 73 -4.40 -8.16 6.03
N GLY A 74 -3.45 -7.97 5.11
CA GLY A 74 -2.30 -8.85 4.94
C GLY A 74 -1.43 -8.90 6.19
N VAL A 75 -1.11 -7.74 6.77
CA VAL A 75 -0.36 -7.63 8.03
C VAL A 75 -1.11 -8.32 9.17
N TRP A 76 -2.41 -8.02 9.33
CA TRP A 76 -3.21 -8.65 10.38
C TRP A 76 -3.24 -10.17 10.26
N LEU A 77 -3.48 -10.72 9.07
CA LEU A 77 -3.48 -12.18 8.84
C LEU A 77 -2.13 -12.83 9.13
N LEU A 78 -1.04 -12.11 8.87
CA LEU A 78 0.30 -12.65 9.00
C LEU A 78 0.81 -12.64 10.44
N GLU A 79 0.57 -11.54 11.17
CA GLU A 79 1.21 -11.30 12.47
C GLU A 79 0.27 -11.32 13.68
N VAL A 80 -1.03 -11.11 13.47
CA VAL A 80 -1.98 -10.84 14.57
C VAL A 80 -3.06 -11.89 14.67
N ALA A 81 -3.60 -12.34 13.55
CA ALA A 81 -4.75 -13.22 13.50
C ALA A 81 -4.47 -14.57 14.15
N THR A 82 -5.36 -14.99 15.03
CA THR A 82 -5.34 -16.35 15.58
C THR A 82 -5.76 -17.36 14.51
N LYS A 83 -5.39 -18.64 14.69
CA LYS A 83 -5.82 -19.73 13.78
C LYS A 83 -7.36 -19.75 13.58
N SER A 84 -8.13 -19.49 14.63
CA SER A 84 -9.60 -19.42 14.57
C SER A 84 -10.10 -18.26 13.71
N GLU A 85 -9.45 -17.09 13.80
CA GLU A 85 -9.79 -15.93 12.99
C GLU A 85 -9.41 -16.11 11.54
N ILE A 86 -8.27 -16.74 11.24
CA ILE A 86 -7.91 -17.09 9.86
C ILE A 86 -8.94 -18.07 9.27
N GLN A 87 -9.42 -19.06 10.06
CA GLN A 87 -10.50 -19.95 9.60
C GLN A 87 -11.82 -19.21 9.33
N LYS A 88 -12.17 -18.22 10.16
CA LYS A 88 -13.32 -17.34 9.88
C LYS A 88 -13.12 -16.53 8.60
N PHE A 89 -11.92 -16.01 8.37
CA PHE A 89 -11.56 -15.28 7.16
C PHE A 89 -11.70 -16.15 5.90
N ILE A 90 -11.22 -17.39 5.94
CA ILE A 90 -11.42 -18.39 4.87
C ILE A 90 -12.92 -18.63 4.61
N GLY A 91 -13.73 -18.63 5.68
CA GLY A 91 -15.19 -18.69 5.59
C GLY A 91 -15.88 -17.38 5.17
N GLY A 92 -15.14 -16.38 4.68
CA GLY A 92 -15.67 -15.09 4.21
C GLY A 92 -15.97 -14.07 5.32
N LYS A 93 -15.53 -14.31 6.56
CA LYS A 93 -15.75 -13.41 7.69
C LYS A 93 -14.45 -12.75 8.13
N CYS A 94 -14.34 -11.45 7.88
CA CYS A 94 -13.24 -10.62 8.34
C CYS A 94 -13.75 -9.64 9.42
N PRO A 95 -12.97 -9.34 10.48
CA PRO A 95 -13.27 -8.22 11.35
C PRO A 95 -13.41 -6.91 10.57
N ASN A 96 -14.13 -5.94 11.12
CA ASN A 96 -14.22 -4.62 10.50
C ASN A 96 -12.85 -3.94 10.47
N PHE A 97 -12.67 -3.00 9.52
CA PHE A 97 -11.38 -2.39 9.27
C PHE A 97 -10.77 -1.67 10.51
N PRO A 98 -11.52 -0.86 11.29
CA PRO A 98 -10.99 -0.27 12.52
C PRO A 98 -10.48 -1.30 13.54
N THR A 99 -11.18 -2.44 13.69
CA THR A 99 -10.73 -3.52 14.57
C THR A 99 -9.38 -4.09 14.14
N LEU A 100 -9.16 -4.25 12.83
CA LEU A 100 -7.85 -4.71 12.32
C LEU A 100 -6.74 -3.73 12.67
N VAL A 101 -6.97 -2.42 12.43
CA VAL A 101 -6.01 -1.35 12.70
C VAL A 101 -5.61 -1.33 14.18
N SER A 102 -6.60 -1.32 15.08
CA SER A 102 -6.34 -1.33 16.52
C SER A 102 -5.63 -2.60 17.00
N ALA A 103 -5.96 -3.75 16.40
CA ALA A 103 -5.31 -5.01 16.74
C ALA A 103 -3.82 -5.03 16.34
N ILE A 104 -3.49 -4.51 15.15
CA ILE A 104 -2.08 -4.40 14.71
C ILE A 104 -1.32 -3.40 15.58
N GLU A 105 -1.88 -2.22 15.84
CA GLU A 105 -1.26 -1.20 16.72
C GLU A 105 -0.95 -1.77 18.11
N SER A 106 -1.87 -2.55 18.67
CA SER A 106 -1.72 -3.14 20.01
C SER A 106 -0.82 -4.38 20.05
N SER A 107 -0.48 -4.97 18.90
CA SER A 107 0.26 -6.24 18.82
C SER A 107 1.77 -6.09 19.06
N GLY A 108 2.29 -4.86 18.98
CA GLY A 108 3.74 -4.60 18.97
C GLY A 108 4.39 -4.76 17.59
N ASP A 109 3.62 -5.03 16.54
CA ASP A 109 4.11 -5.02 15.16
C ASP A 109 4.69 -3.63 14.80
N PRO A 110 5.90 -3.55 14.22
CA PRO A 110 6.56 -2.29 13.90
C PRO A 110 5.76 -1.35 12.97
N ALA A 111 4.89 -1.90 12.12
CA ALA A 111 4.05 -1.10 11.22
C ALA A 111 2.80 -0.53 11.91
N GLY A 112 2.45 -1.01 13.10
CA GLY A 112 1.19 -0.67 13.76
C GLY A 112 0.95 0.83 13.93
N LYS A 113 1.96 1.57 14.41
CA LYS A 113 1.88 3.03 14.57
C LYS A 113 1.67 3.74 13.23
N TRP A 114 2.50 3.41 12.23
CA TRP A 114 2.41 4.02 10.90
C TRP A 114 1.06 3.73 10.22
N ILE A 115 0.54 2.50 10.36
CA ILE A 115 -0.79 2.12 9.87
C ILE A 115 -1.86 3.00 10.52
N LYS A 116 -1.85 3.12 11.86
CA LYS A 116 -2.83 3.92 12.60
C LYS A 116 -2.83 5.37 12.15
N GLU A 117 -1.66 5.99 12.11
CA GLU A 117 -1.50 7.39 11.71
C GLU A 117 -1.96 7.61 10.27
N THR A 118 -1.59 6.72 9.34
CA THR A 118 -2.00 6.79 7.94
C THR A 118 -3.52 6.66 7.79
N VAL A 119 -4.14 5.74 8.52
CA VAL A 119 -5.60 5.55 8.53
C VAL A 119 -6.31 6.77 9.09
N ASP A 120 -5.89 7.28 10.26
CA ASP A 120 -6.53 8.43 10.89
C ASP A 120 -6.51 9.67 10.01
N LEU A 121 -5.40 9.89 9.30
CA LEU A 121 -5.24 11.03 8.41
C LEU A 121 -6.07 10.92 7.13
N ASN A 122 -6.18 9.72 6.54
CA ASN A 122 -6.62 9.59 5.15
C ASN A 122 -7.94 8.83 4.93
N LEU A 123 -8.45 8.08 5.91
CA LEU A 123 -9.52 7.10 5.68
C LEU A 123 -10.80 7.70 5.10
N LYS A 124 -11.18 8.90 5.56
CA LYS A 124 -12.35 9.61 5.05
C LYS A 124 -12.13 10.02 3.59
N SER A 125 -11.00 10.66 3.28
CA SER A 125 -10.70 11.11 1.92
C SER A 125 -10.61 9.93 0.96
N PHE A 126 -10.00 8.82 1.38
CA PHE A 126 -9.94 7.58 0.59
C PHE A 126 -11.33 6.98 0.34
N HIS A 127 -12.23 7.04 1.32
CA HIS A 127 -13.62 6.63 1.13
C HIS A 127 -14.32 7.48 0.07
N ASP A 128 -14.21 8.81 0.19
CA ASP A 128 -14.82 9.76 -0.75
C ASP A 128 -14.25 9.59 -2.17
N LEU A 129 -12.94 9.43 -2.32
CA LEU A 129 -12.27 9.18 -3.61
C LEU A 129 -12.70 7.86 -4.27
N THR A 130 -13.01 6.83 -3.47
CA THR A 130 -13.38 5.50 -3.99
C THR A 130 -14.85 5.42 -4.38
N HIS A 131 -15.74 6.01 -3.59
CA HIS A 131 -17.18 5.86 -3.76
C HIS A 131 -17.85 7.04 -4.47
N GLY A 132 -17.08 7.97 -5.01
CA GLY A 132 -17.62 9.15 -5.73
C GLY A 132 -18.13 10.24 -4.79
N GLY A 133 -17.60 10.31 -3.57
CA GLY A 133 -17.84 11.41 -2.64
C GLY A 133 -17.20 12.72 -3.09
N ILE A 134 -17.31 13.75 -2.23
CA ILE A 134 -16.96 15.12 -2.60
C ILE A 134 -15.50 15.28 -3.05
N GLU A 135 -14.56 14.53 -2.44
CA GLU A 135 -13.16 14.55 -2.87
C GLU A 135 -12.99 14.10 -4.32
N GLN A 136 -13.75 13.10 -4.78
CA GLN A 136 -13.71 12.68 -6.19
C GLN A 136 -14.36 13.72 -7.09
N VAL A 137 -15.50 14.27 -6.67
CA VAL A 137 -16.32 15.19 -7.48
C VAL A 137 -15.61 16.53 -7.67
N ALA A 138 -15.01 17.09 -6.62
CA ALA A 138 -14.33 18.38 -6.64
C ALA A 138 -13.12 18.41 -7.59
N ARG A 139 -12.56 17.25 -7.95
CA ARG A 139 -11.40 17.11 -8.86
C ARG A 139 -11.79 16.87 -10.32
N ARG A 140 -13.07 17.04 -10.65
CA ARG A 140 -13.64 16.79 -11.99
C ARG A 140 -14.14 18.05 -12.69
N PHE A 141 -13.97 19.21 -12.08
CA PHE A 141 -14.30 20.48 -12.68
C PHE A 141 -13.41 21.61 -12.15
N SER A 142 -13.28 22.65 -12.96
CA SER A 142 -12.82 23.99 -12.57
C SER A 142 -14.03 24.92 -12.51
N GLU A 143 -13.82 26.22 -12.29
CA GLU A 143 -14.91 27.21 -12.23
C GLU A 143 -15.81 27.18 -13.48
N ASP A 144 -15.21 26.95 -14.66
CA ASP A 144 -15.89 27.11 -15.95
C ASP A 144 -15.97 25.82 -16.80
N ALA A 145 -15.34 24.72 -16.39
CA ALA A 145 -15.21 23.52 -17.22
C ALA A 145 -15.27 22.20 -16.45
N ILE A 146 -15.73 21.14 -17.12
CA ILE A 146 -15.57 19.75 -16.67
C ILE A 146 -14.19 19.27 -17.11
N GLU A 147 -13.26 19.22 -16.17
CA GLU A 147 -11.87 18.84 -16.43
C GLU A 147 -11.20 18.29 -15.17
N PRO A 148 -10.17 17.44 -15.30
CA PRO A 148 -9.42 16.94 -14.16
C PRO A 148 -8.60 18.07 -13.50
N THR A 149 -8.81 18.29 -12.21
CA THR A 149 -8.16 19.35 -11.41
C THR A 149 -7.35 18.77 -10.24
N TYR A 150 -6.65 17.66 -10.47
CA TYR A 150 -5.87 16.96 -9.46
C TYR A 150 -4.58 17.72 -9.13
N PRO A 151 -4.35 18.14 -7.87
CA PRO A 151 -3.13 18.84 -7.47
C PRO A 151 -1.88 17.95 -7.61
N ASP A 152 -0.77 18.55 -8.04
CA ASP A 152 0.47 17.81 -8.29
C ASP A 152 1.04 17.13 -7.04
N ASP A 153 0.88 17.78 -5.88
CA ASP A 153 1.30 17.27 -4.59
C ASP A 153 0.48 16.05 -4.17
N GLU A 154 -0.82 16.02 -4.46
CA GLU A 154 -1.65 14.83 -4.22
C GLU A 154 -1.22 13.65 -5.09
N VAL A 155 -0.96 13.89 -6.39
CA VAL A 155 -0.45 12.85 -7.29
C VAL A 155 0.89 12.32 -6.80
N SER A 156 1.79 13.21 -6.36
CA SER A 156 3.06 12.84 -5.76
C SER A 156 2.90 12.04 -4.46
N ASN A 157 1.93 12.40 -3.60
CA ASN A 157 1.68 11.71 -2.33
C ASN A 157 1.12 10.31 -2.55
N VAL A 158 0.29 10.11 -3.57
CA VAL A 158 -0.24 8.78 -3.95
C VAL A 158 0.89 7.85 -4.41
N LEU A 159 1.81 8.36 -5.24
CA LEU A 159 3.01 7.61 -5.65
C LEU A 159 3.92 7.26 -4.46
N ALA A 160 4.09 8.20 -3.52
CA ALA A 160 4.85 7.97 -2.30
C ALA A 160 4.22 6.87 -1.45
N LEU A 161 2.90 6.95 -1.19
CA LEU A 161 2.16 5.93 -0.44
C LEU A 161 2.28 4.54 -1.07
N ALA A 162 2.13 4.45 -2.40
CA ALA A 162 2.31 3.19 -3.12
C ALA A 162 3.73 2.62 -2.91
N SER A 163 4.75 3.46 -3.04
CA SER A 163 6.15 3.04 -2.86
C SER A 163 6.44 2.60 -1.42
N ASP A 164 5.92 3.33 -0.43
CA ASP A 164 6.09 3.01 0.98
C ASP A 164 5.46 1.66 1.34
N ILE A 165 4.24 1.41 0.86
CA ILE A 165 3.57 0.12 1.06
C ILE A 165 4.32 -1.00 0.33
N GLN A 166 4.77 -0.79 -0.90
CA GLN A 166 5.55 -1.79 -1.65
C GLN A 166 6.84 -2.18 -0.92
N MET A 167 7.57 -1.19 -0.39
CA MET A 167 8.77 -1.45 0.40
C MET A 167 8.44 -2.18 1.71
N ALA A 168 7.36 -1.79 2.40
CA ALA A 168 6.94 -2.45 3.64
C ALA A 168 6.51 -3.91 3.41
N VAL A 169 5.77 -4.18 2.33
CA VAL A 169 5.43 -5.54 1.90
C VAL A 169 6.71 -6.34 1.61
N SER A 170 7.63 -5.76 0.85
CA SER A 170 8.87 -6.43 0.45
C SER A 170 9.70 -6.85 1.64
N ALA A 171 9.86 -5.97 2.64
CA ALA A 171 10.55 -6.31 3.87
C ALA A 171 9.96 -7.57 4.52
N ARG A 172 8.63 -7.64 4.66
CA ARG A 172 7.97 -8.82 5.24
C ARG A 172 8.17 -10.08 4.42
N LEU A 173 8.06 -10.00 3.09
CA LEU A 173 8.26 -11.17 2.22
C LEU A 173 9.68 -11.72 2.30
N LEU A 174 10.68 -10.83 2.32
CA LEU A 174 12.08 -11.19 2.44
C LEU A 174 12.42 -11.76 3.83
N GLU A 175 11.82 -11.22 4.89
CA GLU A 175 11.90 -11.78 6.25
C GLU A 175 11.35 -13.21 6.31
N LEU A 176 10.17 -13.45 5.72
CA LEU A 176 9.58 -14.79 5.65
C LEU A 176 10.44 -15.77 4.84
N ALA A 177 11.11 -15.29 3.80
CA ALA A 177 12.03 -16.07 2.99
C ALA A 177 13.42 -16.26 3.65
N ASN A 178 13.71 -15.56 4.75
CA ASN A 178 15.02 -15.46 5.38
C ASN A 178 16.11 -14.94 4.42
N ASP A 179 15.76 -14.06 3.49
CA ASP A 179 16.72 -13.42 2.59
C ASP A 179 17.31 -12.15 3.22
N THR A 180 18.26 -12.36 4.13
CA THR A 180 18.91 -11.27 4.87
C THR A 180 19.67 -10.31 3.95
N LYS A 181 20.18 -10.78 2.80
CA LYS A 181 20.93 -9.94 1.88
C LYS A 181 20.00 -8.96 1.18
N ALA A 182 18.92 -9.44 0.56
CA ALA A 182 17.95 -8.57 -0.10
C ALA A 182 17.26 -7.60 0.90
N LEU A 183 17.10 -8.01 2.17
CA LEU A 183 16.65 -7.09 3.23
C LEU A 183 17.61 -5.92 3.46
N MET A 184 18.92 -6.18 3.49
CA MET A 184 19.91 -5.11 3.64
C MET A 184 19.88 -4.16 2.43
N ASP A 185 19.78 -4.72 1.21
CA ASP A 185 19.68 -3.95 -0.03
C ASP A 185 18.41 -3.06 -0.03
N LEU A 186 17.28 -3.56 0.49
CA LEU A 186 16.04 -2.78 0.67
C LEU A 186 16.21 -1.61 1.64
N VAL A 187 16.92 -1.80 2.76
CA VAL A 187 17.19 -0.74 3.74
C VAL A 187 18.07 0.35 3.12
N GLU A 188 19.05 -0.01 2.30
CA GLU A 188 19.88 0.94 1.56
C GLU A 188 19.08 1.73 0.52
N LEU A 189 18.17 1.05 -0.19
CA LEU A 189 17.23 1.67 -1.11
C LEU A 189 16.37 2.74 -0.41
N GLN A 190 15.78 2.39 0.74
CA GLN A 190 14.97 3.31 1.56
C GLN A 190 15.76 4.52 2.04
N ARG A 191 17.02 4.34 2.46
CA ARG A 191 17.88 5.44 2.92
C ARG A 191 18.25 6.39 1.80
N SER A 192 18.57 5.85 0.63
CA SER A 192 18.94 6.63 -0.56
C SER A 192 17.81 7.57 -1.00
N ASN A 193 16.56 7.15 -0.83
CA ASN A 193 15.40 8.00 -1.10
C ASN A 193 15.24 9.14 -0.09
N LYS A 194 15.38 8.86 1.21
CA LYS A 194 15.26 9.87 2.27
C LYS A 194 16.32 10.97 2.20
N LEU A 195 17.48 10.69 1.60
CA LEU A 195 18.53 11.68 1.35
C LEU A 195 18.29 12.50 0.08
N ALA A 196 17.37 12.05 -0.77
CA ALA A 196 17.04 12.67 -2.05
C ALA A 196 15.83 13.63 -1.95
N THR A 197 15.02 13.51 -0.89
CA THR A 197 13.88 14.38 -0.53
C THR A 197 14.32 15.58 0.29
#